data_AF-Q28IC0-F1
#
_entry.id   AF-Q28IC0-F1
#
_cell.length_a   1.000
_cell.length_b   1.000
_cell.length_c   1.000
_cell.angle_alpha   90.00
_cell.angle_beta   90.00
_cell.angle_gamma   90.00
#
_symmetry.space_group_name_H-M   'P 1'
#
loop_
_entity.id
_entity.type
_entity.pdbx_description
1 polymer ?
#
loop_
_entity_poly.entity_id
_entity_poly.type
_entity_poly.pdbx_seq_one_letter_code
_entity_poly.pdbx_strand_id
1 'polypeptide(L)'
;MIEVVAKLGRGPVFLAGEVLECVVSFSNPLSALSTSASSETLAWASAQIHCQFHASESRVHLPANEEPRQDVQAENETVFVPNRDSYSESLPLAAPPSFRGQSVKYVYKLTIGCQRVNCPIQLLRVPFRVLLLHALQNFQPPQEDEVAPSNPFLDEEGGGKKDSRLLDSAVEILMALTSRRTLHQFNISNSRGRVGTFCIFKTVYKIGEDVIGTFSFSDGEIPCLQYSVLLQTEESVQEEYRRSRAQPVSVTTHAQHHESCLHSAGTNFSLPIPLTSCPGFSTNIVSLKWRLHFEFVTSREPVEAPTVPENQSEIITWTGAGQIEVDTFSWDLPIKVLPTNPLLASYVSPVLSSHSICI
;
A
#
# COMPACT_ATOMS: atom_id res chain seq x y z
N MET A 1 -28.76 -15.08 -25.04
CA MET A 1 -27.52 -14.52 -24.49
C MET A 1 -27.89 -13.78 -23.22
N ILE A 2 -27.23 -14.05 -22.10
CA ILE A 2 -27.42 -13.31 -20.84
C ILE A 2 -26.15 -12.50 -20.61
N GLU A 3 -26.26 -11.19 -20.49
CA GLU A 3 -25.16 -10.33 -20.05
C GLU A 3 -25.16 -10.29 -18.52
N VAL A 4 -23.99 -10.56 -17.93
CA VAL A 4 -23.76 -10.51 -16.49
C VAL A 4 -22.82 -9.35 -16.22
N VAL A 5 -23.24 -8.41 -15.38
CA VAL A 5 -22.45 -7.24 -14.98
C VAL A 5 -22.26 -7.26 -13.48
N ALA A 6 -21.01 -7.13 -13.03
CA ALA A 6 -20.65 -7.05 -11.62
C ALA A 6 -20.02 -5.70 -11.32
N LYS A 7 -20.59 -4.96 -10.36
CA LYS A 7 -20.14 -3.63 -9.97
C LYS A 7 -19.90 -3.55 -8.48
N LEU A 8 -18.67 -3.17 -8.09
CA LEU A 8 -18.32 -2.89 -6.69
C LEU A 8 -18.86 -1.51 -6.30
N GLY A 9 -19.61 -1.41 -5.20
CA GLY A 9 -20.36 -0.20 -4.83
C GLY A 9 -19.48 1.03 -4.61
N ARG A 10 -18.39 0.87 -3.85
CA ARG A 10 -17.50 1.97 -3.40
C ARG A 10 -16.13 2.04 -4.08
N GLY A 11 -15.88 1.14 -5.03
CA GLY A 11 -14.59 0.99 -5.70
C GLY A 11 -13.88 -0.32 -5.38
N PRO A 12 -12.68 -0.54 -5.95
CA PRO A 12 -11.97 -1.80 -5.90
C PRO A 12 -10.99 -1.93 -4.72
N VAL A 13 -11.01 -1.03 -3.73
CA VAL A 13 -10.09 -1.08 -2.58
C VAL A 13 -10.88 -1.16 -1.27
N PHE A 14 -10.48 -2.09 -0.42
CA PHE A 14 -11.17 -2.48 0.82
C PHE A 14 -10.16 -2.58 1.96
N LEU A 15 -10.57 -2.33 3.21
CA LEU A 15 -9.81 -2.69 4.40
C LEU A 15 -10.12 -4.13 4.82
N ALA A 16 -9.16 -4.82 5.43
CA ALA A 16 -9.43 -6.08 6.11
C ALA A 16 -10.46 -5.85 7.25
N GLY A 17 -11.48 -6.70 7.34
CA GLY A 17 -12.63 -6.52 8.26
C GLY A 17 -13.83 -5.81 7.64
N GLU A 18 -13.66 -5.15 6.49
CA GLU A 18 -14.72 -4.38 5.84
C GLU A 18 -15.63 -5.27 4.97
N VAL A 19 -16.92 -4.93 4.87
CA VAL A 19 -17.85 -5.63 3.98
C VAL A 19 -17.61 -5.24 2.52
N LEU A 20 -17.48 -6.25 1.67
CA LEU A 20 -17.46 -6.12 0.23
C LEU A 20 -18.88 -6.19 -0.31
N GLU A 21 -19.37 -5.08 -0.87
CA GLU A 21 -20.65 -5.01 -1.56
C GLU A 21 -20.46 -4.99 -3.08
N CYS A 22 -21.10 -5.92 -3.76
CA CYS A 22 -21.11 -6.03 -5.21
C CYS A 22 -22.54 -6.20 -5.73
N VAL A 23 -22.95 -5.32 -6.63
CA VAL A 23 -24.20 -5.47 -7.38
C VAL A 23 -23.93 -6.36 -8.58
N VAL A 24 -24.70 -7.44 -8.73
CA VAL A 24 -24.61 -8.35 -9.87
C VAL A 24 -25.92 -8.28 -10.65
N SER A 25 -25.85 -7.76 -11.87
CA SER A 25 -27.00 -7.57 -12.74
C SER A 25 -26.98 -8.58 -13.88
N PHE A 26 -28.13 -9.20 -14.13
CA PHE A 26 -28.35 -10.11 -15.26
C PHE A 26 -29.30 -9.44 -16.25
N SER A 27 -28.81 -9.07 -17.42
CA SER A 27 -29.59 -8.45 -18.49
C SER A 27 -29.72 -9.42 -19.67
N ASN A 28 -30.91 -9.50 -20.26
CA ASN A 28 -31.08 -10.12 -21.57
C ASN A 28 -31.11 -8.99 -22.62
N PRO A 29 -30.09 -8.84 -23.48
CA PRO A 29 -30.03 -7.78 -24.48
C PRO A 29 -31.01 -7.96 -25.66
N LEU A 30 -31.83 -9.03 -25.68
CA LEU A 30 -32.82 -9.25 -26.74
C LEU A 30 -34.02 -8.29 -26.59
N SER A 31 -34.35 -7.61 -27.70
CA SER A 31 -35.42 -6.62 -27.81
C SER A 31 -36.82 -7.16 -27.44
N ALA A 32 -37.68 -6.28 -26.91
CA ALA A 32 -39.09 -6.52 -26.55
C ALA A 32 -40.00 -7.02 -27.70
N LEU A 33 -39.46 -7.13 -28.92
CA LEU A 33 -40.12 -7.72 -30.10
C LEU A 33 -39.88 -9.23 -30.27
N SER A 34 -39.10 -9.85 -29.38
CA SER A 34 -38.75 -11.26 -29.47
C SER A 34 -39.88 -12.13 -28.90
N THR A 35 -40.34 -13.12 -29.68
CA THR A 35 -41.38 -14.07 -29.25
C THR A 35 -40.90 -14.93 -28.08
N SER A 36 -41.82 -15.48 -27.29
CA SER A 36 -41.58 -16.29 -26.07
C SER A 36 -40.61 -17.48 -26.23
N ALA A 37 -40.25 -17.83 -27.48
CA ALA A 37 -39.25 -18.82 -27.84
C ALA A 37 -37.79 -18.36 -27.65
N SER A 38 -37.54 -17.09 -27.30
CA SER A 38 -36.21 -16.52 -27.02
C SER A 38 -35.90 -16.33 -25.53
N SER A 39 -36.63 -17.04 -24.65
CA SER A 39 -36.39 -16.99 -23.21
C SER A 39 -35.08 -17.71 -22.88
N GLU A 40 -34.14 -16.98 -22.30
CA GLU A 40 -32.89 -17.55 -21.78
C GLU A 40 -33.05 -17.86 -20.31
N THR A 41 -32.66 -19.05 -19.90
CA THR A 41 -32.79 -19.49 -18.51
C THR A 41 -31.41 -19.60 -17.87
N LEU A 42 -31.20 -18.83 -16.81
CA LEU A 42 -30.06 -18.98 -15.91
C LEU A 42 -30.33 -20.20 -15.01
N ALA A 43 -29.45 -21.19 -15.04
CA ALA A 43 -29.58 -22.39 -14.20
C ALA A 43 -29.15 -22.09 -12.76
N TRP A 44 -28.03 -21.41 -12.58
CA TRP A 44 -27.54 -20.93 -11.29
C TRP A 44 -26.52 -19.80 -11.46
N ALA A 45 -26.34 -19.04 -10.39
CA ALA A 45 -25.22 -18.13 -10.21
C ALA A 45 -24.75 -18.14 -8.74
N SER A 46 -23.45 -17.99 -8.53
CA SER A 46 -22.83 -17.90 -7.21
C SER A 46 -21.70 -16.88 -7.22
N ALA A 47 -21.41 -16.28 -6.07
CA ALA A 47 -20.28 -15.38 -5.88
C ALA A 47 -19.41 -15.88 -4.73
N GLN A 48 -18.10 -15.80 -4.90
CA GLN A 48 -17.11 -16.20 -3.90
C GLN A 48 -15.91 -15.25 -3.91
N ILE A 49 -15.46 -14.87 -2.72
CA ILE A 49 -14.21 -14.14 -2.53
C ILE A 49 -13.04 -15.13 -2.47
N HIS A 50 -12.02 -14.90 -3.29
CA HIS A 50 -10.78 -15.68 -3.26
C HIS A 50 -9.58 -14.81 -2.89
N CYS A 51 -8.80 -15.25 -1.91
CA CYS A 51 -7.43 -14.81 -1.68
C CYS A 51 -6.46 -15.86 -2.26
N GLN A 52 -5.75 -15.49 -3.32
CA GLN A 52 -4.72 -16.34 -3.91
C GLN A 52 -3.36 -15.98 -3.33
N PHE A 53 -2.75 -16.94 -2.64
CA PHE A 53 -1.38 -16.86 -2.15
C PHE A 53 -0.44 -17.58 -3.11
N HIS A 54 0.66 -16.91 -3.46
CA HIS A 54 1.75 -17.50 -4.24
C HIS A 54 3.07 -17.21 -3.54
N ALA A 55 3.85 -18.24 -3.27
CA ALA A 55 5.20 -18.14 -2.73
C ALA A 55 6.23 -18.45 -3.82
N SER A 56 7.32 -17.70 -3.84
CA SER A 56 8.43 -17.95 -4.73
C SER A 56 9.19 -19.19 -4.30
N GLU A 57 9.23 -20.22 -5.14
CA GLU A 57 9.88 -21.50 -4.85
C GLU A 57 11.38 -21.35 -4.53
N SER A 58 12.04 -20.35 -5.12
CA SER A 58 13.46 -20.08 -4.94
C SER A 58 13.77 -19.31 -3.65
N ARG A 59 12.79 -18.63 -3.06
CA ARG A 59 12.97 -17.74 -1.90
C ARG A 59 12.27 -18.24 -0.64
N VAL A 60 11.23 -19.04 -0.77
CA VAL A 60 10.39 -19.48 0.35
C VAL A 60 10.38 -21.00 0.39
N HIS A 61 10.60 -21.55 1.57
CA HIS A 61 10.44 -22.96 1.87
C HIS A 61 9.13 -23.14 2.65
N LEU A 62 8.06 -23.53 1.95
CA LEU A 62 6.82 -23.91 2.60
C LEU A 62 6.92 -25.39 3.04
N PRO A 63 6.35 -25.75 4.22
CA PRO A 63 6.23 -27.15 4.59
C PRO A 63 5.46 -27.92 3.51
N ALA A 64 5.86 -29.16 3.26
CA ALA A 64 5.11 -30.04 2.36
C ALA A 64 3.68 -30.15 2.90
N ASN A 65 2.71 -29.86 2.03
CA ASN A 65 1.31 -29.76 2.39
C ASN A 65 0.84 -31.08 3.04
N GLU A 66 0.53 -31.09 4.35
CA GLU A 66 -0.30 -32.15 4.93
C GLU A 66 -1.72 -31.96 4.40
N GLU A 67 -1.96 -32.51 3.21
CA GLU A 67 -3.19 -32.43 2.42
C GLU A 67 -3.67 -30.99 2.11
N PRO A 68 -4.33 -30.76 0.97
CA PRO A 68 -5.15 -29.56 0.86
C PRO A 68 -6.18 -29.64 1.99
N ARG A 69 -6.09 -28.73 2.99
CA ARG A 69 -7.25 -28.45 3.85
C ARG A 69 -8.42 -28.31 2.89
N GLN A 70 -9.40 -29.19 3.07
CA GLN A 70 -10.62 -29.25 2.26
C GLN A 70 -11.01 -27.84 1.85
N ASP A 71 -11.28 -27.63 0.56
CA ASP A 71 -12.05 -26.47 0.12
C ASP A 71 -13.15 -26.32 1.18
N VAL A 72 -13.08 -25.24 1.98
CA VAL A 72 -14.09 -24.97 2.99
C VAL A 72 -15.33 -24.76 2.16
N GLN A 73 -16.11 -25.82 2.06
CA GLN A 73 -17.31 -25.87 1.27
C GLN A 73 -18.15 -24.72 1.81
N ALA A 74 -18.43 -23.75 0.93
CA ALA A 74 -19.21 -22.58 1.29
C ALA A 74 -20.39 -23.04 2.13
N GLU A 75 -20.47 -22.57 3.38
CA GLU A 75 -21.69 -22.71 4.15
C GLU A 75 -22.84 -22.21 3.26
N ASN A 76 -24.00 -22.85 3.34
CA ASN A 76 -25.11 -22.78 2.36
C ASN A 76 -25.73 -21.38 2.12
N GLU A 77 -25.06 -20.30 2.51
CA GLU A 77 -25.48 -18.91 2.37
C GLU A 77 -24.87 -18.18 1.16
N THR A 78 -23.98 -18.78 0.35
CA THR A 78 -23.43 -18.14 -0.87
C THR A 78 -24.36 -18.19 -2.10
N VAL A 79 -25.66 -18.41 -1.89
CA VAL A 79 -26.65 -18.53 -2.96
C VAL A 79 -27.28 -17.16 -3.23
N PHE A 80 -27.18 -16.68 -4.47
CA PHE A 80 -27.93 -15.51 -4.89
C PHE A 80 -29.43 -15.80 -4.81
N VAL A 81 -30.13 -15.06 -3.95
CA VAL A 81 -31.59 -15.02 -3.96
C VAL A 81 -31.98 -14.05 -5.09
N PRO A 82 -32.76 -14.46 -6.11
CA PRO A 82 -33.08 -13.65 -7.29
C PRO A 82 -33.76 -12.29 -7.04
N ASN A 83 -34.14 -12.00 -5.79
CA ASN A 83 -34.80 -10.75 -5.37
C ASN A 83 -33.84 -9.79 -4.62
N ARG A 84 -32.57 -10.17 -4.44
CA ARG A 84 -31.50 -9.29 -3.92
C ARG A 84 -30.42 -9.18 -4.99
N ASP A 85 -30.41 -8.07 -5.72
CA ASP A 85 -29.42 -7.76 -6.76
C ASP A 85 -28.00 -7.49 -6.19
N SER A 86 -27.78 -7.67 -4.89
CA SER A 86 -26.53 -7.36 -4.20
C SER A 86 -25.96 -8.57 -3.45
N TYR A 87 -24.68 -8.83 -3.71
CA TYR A 87 -23.82 -9.71 -2.92
C TYR A 87 -23.06 -8.87 -1.89
N SER A 88 -23.00 -9.37 -0.66
CA SER A 88 -22.35 -8.72 0.47
C SER A 88 -21.66 -9.75 1.35
N GLU A 89 -20.35 -9.61 1.56
CA GLU A 89 -19.57 -10.51 2.42
C GLU A 89 -18.44 -9.75 3.13
N SER A 90 -18.24 -10.02 4.43
CA SER A 90 -17.18 -9.39 5.23
C SER A 90 -15.82 -10.02 4.96
N LEU A 91 -14.82 -9.19 4.64
CA LEU A 91 -13.44 -9.64 4.56
C LEU A 91 -12.92 -10.01 5.96
N PRO A 92 -12.20 -11.13 6.14
CA PRO A 92 -11.62 -11.46 7.44
C PRO A 92 -10.68 -10.37 7.95
N LEU A 93 -10.76 -10.02 9.24
CA LEU A 93 -9.88 -9.02 9.86
C LEU A 93 -8.41 -9.46 9.90
N ALA A 94 -8.18 -10.79 9.89
CA ALA A 94 -6.86 -11.41 9.81
C ALA A 94 -6.37 -11.62 8.36
N ALA A 95 -7.13 -11.16 7.36
CA ALA A 95 -6.75 -11.33 5.96
C ALA A 95 -5.44 -10.57 5.65
N PRO A 96 -4.49 -11.19 4.92
CA PRO A 96 -3.26 -10.50 4.51
C PRO A 96 -3.56 -9.36 3.53
N PRO A 97 -2.77 -8.28 3.50
CA PRO A 97 -2.98 -7.23 2.52
C PRO A 97 -2.69 -7.71 1.10
N SER A 98 -3.29 -7.05 0.11
CA SER A 98 -2.89 -7.21 -1.28
C SER A 98 -1.46 -6.72 -1.49
N PHE A 99 -0.58 -7.64 -1.88
CA PHE A 99 0.85 -7.39 -2.01
C PHE A 99 1.43 -8.22 -3.15
N ARG A 100 2.37 -7.64 -3.90
CA ARG A 100 3.09 -8.30 -4.99
C ARG A 100 4.59 -8.08 -4.79
N GLY A 101 5.18 -8.92 -3.94
CA GLY A 101 6.62 -8.92 -3.65
C GLY A 101 7.41 -9.90 -4.51
N GLN A 102 8.69 -10.03 -4.18
CA GLN A 102 9.60 -10.98 -4.84
C GLN A 102 9.50 -12.37 -4.21
N SER A 103 9.19 -12.45 -2.91
CA SER A 103 9.10 -13.69 -2.16
C SER A 103 7.67 -14.21 -2.10
N VAL A 104 6.68 -13.33 -1.94
CA VAL A 104 5.26 -13.72 -1.94
C VAL A 104 4.35 -12.75 -2.66
N LYS A 105 3.17 -13.25 -3.03
CA LYS A 105 2.12 -12.49 -3.69
C LYS A 105 0.75 -12.89 -3.14
N TYR A 106 -0.03 -11.90 -2.72
CA TYR A 106 -1.41 -12.02 -2.27
C TYR A 106 -2.32 -11.26 -3.23
N VAL A 107 -3.23 -11.96 -3.91
CA VAL A 107 -4.17 -11.38 -4.88
C VAL A 107 -5.60 -11.71 -4.51
N TYR A 108 -6.44 -10.68 -4.47
CA TYR A 108 -7.86 -10.83 -4.18
C TYR A 108 -8.71 -10.68 -5.43
N LYS A 109 -9.73 -11.53 -5.55
CA LYS A 109 -10.73 -11.47 -6.61
C LYS A 109 -12.08 -11.95 -6.09
N LEU A 110 -13.14 -11.25 -6.47
CA LEU A 110 -14.50 -11.76 -6.41
C LEU A 110 -14.74 -12.57 -7.69
N THR A 111 -15.12 -13.83 -7.56
CA THR A 111 -15.44 -14.70 -8.69
C THR A 111 -16.93 -14.98 -8.70
N ILE A 112 -17.59 -14.61 -9.79
CA ILE A 112 -19.00 -14.86 -10.03
C ILE A 112 -19.09 -15.98 -11.06
N GLY A 113 -19.55 -17.14 -10.62
CA GLY A 113 -19.83 -18.27 -11.49
C GLY A 113 -21.27 -18.23 -11.93
N CYS A 114 -21.51 -18.33 -13.24
CA CYS A 114 -22.85 -18.35 -13.81
C CYS A 114 -22.96 -19.51 -14.79
N GLN A 115 -24.08 -20.22 -14.76
CA GLN A 115 -24.39 -21.26 -15.74
C GLN A 115 -25.74 -20.99 -16.39
N ARG A 116 -25.74 -20.91 -17.71
CA ARG A 116 -26.96 -20.96 -18.52
C ARG A 116 -27.39 -22.42 -18.70
N VAL A 117 -28.68 -22.70 -18.75
CA VAL A 117 -29.19 -24.07 -18.94
C VAL A 117 -28.54 -24.71 -20.19
N ASN A 118 -28.07 -25.94 -20.06
CA ASN A 118 -27.36 -26.71 -21.10
C ASN A 118 -26.03 -26.11 -21.60
N CYS A 119 -25.41 -25.18 -20.85
CA CYS A 119 -24.14 -24.56 -21.21
C CYS A 119 -23.06 -24.81 -20.14
N PRO A 120 -21.77 -24.72 -20.50
CA PRO A 120 -20.71 -24.75 -19.51
C PRO A 120 -20.77 -23.52 -18.59
N ILE A 121 -20.21 -23.68 -17.39
CA ILE A 121 -20.09 -22.61 -16.39
C ILE A 121 -19.10 -21.57 -16.94
N GLN A 122 -19.48 -20.29 -16.83
CA GLN A 122 -18.59 -19.17 -17.11
C GLN A 122 -18.28 -18.43 -15.81
N LEU A 123 -17.05 -17.90 -15.71
CA LEU A 123 -16.55 -17.23 -14.50
C LEU A 123 -16.20 -15.78 -14.81
N LEU A 124 -16.93 -14.85 -14.21
CA LEU A 124 -16.59 -13.43 -14.18
C LEU A 124 -15.67 -13.18 -12.98
N ARG A 125 -14.50 -12.59 -13.20
CA ARG A 125 -13.52 -12.31 -12.14
C ARG A 125 -13.35 -10.80 -11.98
N VAL A 126 -13.71 -10.30 -10.80
CA VAL A 126 -13.56 -8.89 -10.42
C VAL A 126 -12.40 -8.78 -9.43
N PRO A 127 -11.21 -8.35 -9.85
CA PRO A 127 -10.09 -8.14 -8.93
C PRO A 127 -10.41 -6.98 -7.98
N PHE A 128 -9.86 -7.04 -6.78
CA PHE A 128 -9.89 -5.94 -5.83
C PHE A 128 -8.64 -5.97 -4.95
N ARG A 129 -8.42 -4.90 -4.19
CA ARG A 129 -7.25 -4.71 -3.34
C ARG A 129 -7.68 -4.62 -1.89
N VAL A 130 -6.99 -5.34 -1.02
CA VAL A 130 -7.16 -5.31 0.43
C VAL A 130 -6.00 -4.55 1.07
N LEU A 131 -6.32 -3.61 1.94
CA LEU A 131 -5.39 -2.88 2.79
C LEU A 131 -5.51 -3.41 4.23
N LEU A 132 -4.38 -3.50 4.93
CA LEU A 132 -4.36 -3.99 6.31
C LEU A 132 -3.97 -2.87 7.28
N LEU A 133 -4.83 -2.62 8.26
CA LEU A 133 -4.56 -1.76 9.40
C LEU A 133 -4.49 -2.61 10.68
N HIS A 134 -3.29 -2.97 11.11
CA HIS A 134 -3.08 -3.82 12.31
C HIS A 134 -3.75 -3.26 13.57
N ALA A 135 -3.87 -1.92 13.68
CA ALA A 135 -4.51 -1.29 14.83
C ALA A 135 -5.99 -1.66 14.98
N LEU A 136 -6.68 -2.05 13.90
CA LEU A 136 -8.08 -2.50 13.96
C LEU A 136 -8.24 -3.88 14.60
N GLN A 137 -7.20 -4.73 14.57
CA GLN A 137 -7.26 -6.07 15.21
C GLN A 137 -7.36 -5.99 16.73
N ASN A 138 -6.89 -4.89 17.33
CA ASN A 138 -6.90 -4.65 18.77
C ASN A 138 -8.01 -3.70 19.22
N PHE A 139 -8.81 -3.18 18.28
CA PHE A 139 -9.86 -2.23 18.61
C PHE A 139 -11.10 -3.00 19.08
N GLN A 140 -11.35 -2.97 20.39
CA GLN A 140 -12.69 -3.26 20.90
C GLN A 140 -13.52 -1.99 20.68
N PRO A 141 -14.65 -2.06 19.95
CA PRO A 141 -15.56 -0.92 19.91
C PRO A 141 -15.90 -0.56 21.36
N PRO A 142 -15.90 0.73 21.74
CA PRO A 142 -16.38 1.11 23.05
C PRO A 142 -17.77 0.49 23.23
N GLN A 143 -17.98 -0.19 24.36
CA GLN A 143 -19.34 -0.61 24.74
C GLN A 143 -20.24 0.62 24.65
N GLU A 144 -21.40 0.50 24.03
CA GLU A 144 -22.42 1.56 23.88
C GLU A 144 -22.97 2.09 25.23
N ASP A 145 -22.30 1.83 26.35
CA ASP A 145 -22.69 2.21 27.72
C ASP A 145 -22.23 3.62 28.13
N GLU A 146 -21.39 4.32 27.34
CA GLU A 146 -21.18 5.76 27.53
C GLU A 146 -22.18 6.56 26.68
N VAL A 147 -23.24 6.98 27.35
CA VAL A 147 -24.38 7.79 26.91
C VAL A 147 -23.94 9.00 26.08
N ALA A 148 -23.76 8.80 24.76
CA ALA A 148 -23.69 9.91 23.83
C ALA A 148 -25.09 10.52 23.70
N PRO A 149 -25.24 11.86 23.72
CA PRO A 149 -26.55 12.48 23.56
C PRO A 149 -27.11 12.10 22.19
N SER A 150 -28.21 11.35 22.18
CA SER A 150 -28.92 10.97 20.96
C SER A 150 -29.32 12.24 20.21
N ASN A 151 -28.69 12.49 19.07
CA ASN A 151 -28.97 13.65 18.25
C ASN A 151 -30.29 13.39 17.48
N PRO A 152 -31.40 14.09 17.80
CA PRO A 152 -32.71 13.82 17.24
C PRO A 152 -32.86 14.25 15.77
N PHE A 153 -31.79 14.79 15.16
CA PHE A 153 -31.73 15.20 13.75
C PHE A 153 -30.96 14.22 12.85
N LEU A 154 -30.42 13.13 13.42
CA LEU A 154 -29.76 12.09 12.64
C LEU A 154 -30.74 10.93 12.44
N ASP A 155 -31.16 10.70 11.20
CA ASP A 155 -32.01 9.57 10.85
C ASP A 155 -31.31 8.26 11.21
N GLU A 156 -31.92 7.50 12.12
CA GLU A 156 -31.49 6.15 12.47
C GLU A 156 -31.87 5.16 11.36
N GLU A 157 -31.34 5.33 10.15
CA GLU A 157 -31.55 4.35 9.08
C GLU A 157 -30.81 3.05 9.42
N GLY A 158 -31.61 2.01 9.73
CA GLY A 158 -31.16 0.68 10.08
C GLY A 158 -30.59 -0.07 8.89
N GLY A 159 -29.45 -0.74 9.09
CA GLY A 159 -28.90 -1.74 8.17
C GLY A 159 -27.43 -1.52 7.81
N GLY A 160 -27.04 -0.30 7.41
CA GLY A 160 -25.68 0.02 6.92
C GLY A 160 -24.68 0.50 7.99
N LYS A 161 -25.09 0.55 9.26
CA LYS A 161 -24.34 1.23 10.33
C LYS A 161 -22.99 0.59 10.68
N LYS A 162 -22.74 -0.71 10.43
CA LYS A 162 -21.49 -1.36 10.86
C LYS A 162 -20.29 -1.01 9.99
N ASP A 163 -20.47 -0.89 8.68
CA ASP A 163 -19.36 -0.67 7.73
C ASP A 163 -18.86 0.77 7.74
N SER A 164 -19.78 1.74 7.79
CA SER A 164 -19.43 3.14 8.04
C SER A 164 -18.66 3.26 9.35
N ARG A 165 -19.15 2.63 10.44
CA ARG A 165 -18.47 2.66 11.75
C ARG A 165 -17.04 2.12 11.71
N LEU A 166 -16.78 1.03 10.99
CA LEU A 166 -15.42 0.47 10.87
C LEU A 166 -14.50 1.39 10.07
N LEU A 167 -14.97 1.92 8.94
CA LEU A 167 -14.20 2.85 8.12
C LEU A 167 -13.94 4.16 8.85
N ASP A 168 -14.95 4.71 9.52
CA ASP A 168 -14.87 5.94 10.31
C ASP A 168 -13.86 5.78 11.46
N SER A 169 -13.95 4.66 12.19
CA SER A 169 -12.98 4.30 13.25
C SER A 169 -11.57 4.14 12.69
N ALA A 170 -11.43 3.47 11.54
CA ALA A 170 -10.12 3.31 10.88
C ALA A 170 -9.52 4.65 10.49
N VAL A 171 -10.33 5.57 9.94
CA VAL A 171 -9.89 6.92 9.58
C VAL A 171 -9.48 7.71 10.83
N GLU A 172 -10.26 7.64 11.90
CA GLU A 172 -9.94 8.29 13.19
C GLU A 172 -8.61 7.78 13.77
N ILE A 173 -8.42 6.45 13.81
CA ILE A 173 -7.17 5.82 14.26
C ILE A 173 -6.00 6.28 13.39
N LEU A 174 -6.16 6.28 12.06
CA LEU A 174 -5.13 6.74 11.13
C LEU A 174 -4.79 8.20 11.39
N MET A 175 -5.77 9.08 11.59
CA MET A 175 -5.54 10.48 11.94
C MET A 175 -4.81 10.63 13.29
N ALA A 176 -5.20 9.88 14.32
CA ALA A 176 -4.55 9.91 15.63
C ALA A 176 -3.09 9.43 15.58
N LEU A 177 -2.79 8.40 14.77
CA LEU A 177 -1.44 7.85 14.61
C LEU A 177 -0.54 8.75 13.75
N THR A 178 -1.10 9.39 12.73
CA THR A 178 -0.34 10.19 11.75
C THR A 178 -0.27 11.69 12.07
N SER A 179 -1.06 12.21 13.01
CA SER A 179 -1.04 13.63 13.37
C SER A 179 0.14 14.00 14.28
N ARG A 180 0.73 13.03 14.98
CA ARG A 180 1.84 13.25 15.91
C ARG A 180 3.08 13.72 15.15
N ARG A 181 3.57 14.91 15.49
CA ARG A 181 4.79 15.50 14.94
C ARG A 181 5.79 15.78 16.05
N THR A 182 6.98 15.22 15.92
CA THR A 182 8.08 15.40 16.85
C THR A 182 9.35 15.58 16.03
N LEU A 183 10.11 16.63 16.31
CA LEU A 183 11.39 16.86 15.63
C LEU A 183 12.38 15.79 16.10
N HIS A 184 12.80 14.94 15.16
CA HIS A 184 13.88 13.99 15.33
C HIS A 184 15.12 14.53 14.62
N GLN A 185 16.18 14.75 15.39
CA GLN A 185 17.44 15.27 14.91
C GLN A 185 18.50 14.19 15.00
N PHE A 186 19.23 13.98 13.91
CA PHE A 186 20.27 12.97 13.77
C PHE A 186 21.56 13.65 13.34
N ASN A 187 22.65 13.34 14.04
CA ASN A 187 23.99 13.81 13.66
C ASN A 187 24.58 12.83 12.63
N ILE A 188 24.93 13.36 11.46
CA ILE A 188 25.55 12.59 10.39
C ILE A 188 27.06 12.80 10.48
N SER A 189 27.79 11.70 10.65
CA SER A 189 29.24 11.70 10.75
C SER A 189 29.84 10.62 9.86
N ASN A 190 30.95 10.94 9.21
CA ASN A 190 31.81 9.98 8.54
C ASN A 190 32.96 9.60 9.50
N SER A 191 33.74 8.59 9.15
CA SER A 191 34.99 8.16 9.82
C SER A 191 35.96 9.30 10.15
N ARG A 192 35.93 10.39 9.38
CA ARG A 192 36.79 11.57 9.56
C ARG A 192 36.22 12.66 10.47
N GLY A 193 34.93 12.66 10.78
CA GLY A 193 34.29 13.80 11.44
C GLY A 193 32.83 14.02 11.07
N ARG A 194 32.28 15.15 11.53
CA ARG A 194 30.85 15.48 11.33
C ARG A 194 30.59 16.04 9.93
N VAL A 195 29.57 15.53 9.26
CA VAL A 195 29.14 16.00 7.93
C VAL A 195 28.01 17.02 8.05
N GLY A 196 27.06 16.78 8.96
CA GLY A 196 25.93 17.67 9.15
C GLY A 196 24.87 17.07 10.06
N THR A 197 23.70 17.67 10.05
CA THR A 197 22.55 17.27 10.85
C THR A 197 21.36 17.00 9.94
N PHE A 198 20.68 15.87 10.14
CA PHE A 198 19.42 15.56 9.49
C PHE A 198 18.25 15.71 10.46
N CYS A 199 17.17 16.31 9.99
CA CYS A 199 15.96 16.57 10.76
C CYS A 199 14.73 16.03 10.04
N ILE A 200 13.86 15.36 10.79
CA ILE A 200 12.56 14.87 10.31
C ILE A 200 11.51 15.06 11.39
N PHE A 201 10.30 15.48 11.02
CA PHE A 201 9.23 15.79 11.98
C PHE A 201 8.28 14.62 12.25
N LYS A 202 8.42 13.52 11.50
CA LYS A 202 7.48 12.40 11.52
C LYS A 202 8.19 11.11 11.14
N THR A 203 7.83 10.00 11.78
CA THR A 203 8.34 8.66 11.45
C THR A 203 7.23 7.68 11.10
N VAL A 204 5.96 8.12 11.20
CA VAL A 204 4.76 7.33 10.90
C VAL A 204 3.93 8.07 9.85
N TYR A 205 3.93 7.57 8.63
CA TYR A 205 3.24 8.16 7.48
C TYR A 205 2.04 7.31 7.07
N LYS A 206 1.11 7.88 6.31
CA LYS A 206 0.10 7.11 5.56
C LYS A 206 0.47 7.08 4.08
N ILE A 207 -0.01 6.07 3.38
CA ILE A 207 0.09 6.00 1.92
C ILE A 207 -0.51 7.27 1.28
N GLY A 208 0.20 7.87 0.32
CA GLY A 208 -0.16 9.13 -0.32
C GLY A 208 0.34 10.39 0.38
N GLU A 209 1.06 10.28 1.51
CA GLU A 209 1.78 11.40 2.09
C GLU A 209 3.19 11.55 1.50
N ASP A 210 3.74 12.75 1.70
CA ASP A 210 5.13 13.07 1.38
C ASP A 210 5.99 12.97 2.63
N VAL A 211 7.12 12.28 2.50
CA VAL A 211 8.18 12.26 3.50
C VAL A 211 9.08 13.47 3.26
N ILE A 212 9.04 14.43 4.19
CA ILE A 212 9.85 15.65 4.13
C ILE A 212 10.96 15.57 5.18
N GLY A 213 12.19 15.80 4.74
CA GLY A 213 13.37 15.87 5.60
C GLY A 213 14.22 17.07 5.25
N THR A 214 14.97 17.58 6.23
CA THR A 214 15.88 18.72 6.05
C THR A 214 17.28 18.35 6.51
N PHE A 215 18.28 18.88 5.81
CA PHE A 215 19.69 18.77 6.17
C PHE A 215 20.24 20.15 6.49
N SER A 216 21.04 20.23 7.56
CA SER A 216 21.89 21.37 7.89
C SER A 216 23.34 20.94 7.81
N PHE A 217 24.10 21.54 6.92
CA PHE A 217 25.54 21.30 6.75
C PHE A 217 26.39 22.42 7.37
N SER A 218 25.76 23.45 7.94
CA SER A 218 26.44 24.61 8.56
C SER A 218 27.44 24.23 9.65
N ASP A 219 27.13 23.18 10.42
CA ASP A 219 27.97 22.71 11.54
C ASP A 219 28.86 21.51 11.14
N GLY A 220 29.01 21.24 9.85
CA GLY A 220 29.81 20.15 9.30
C GLY A 220 31.29 20.49 9.23
N GLU A 221 32.14 19.60 9.76
CA GLU A 221 33.60 19.66 9.59
C GLU A 221 34.01 19.17 8.20
N ILE A 222 33.23 18.23 7.64
CA ILE A 222 33.49 17.60 6.34
C ILE A 222 32.44 18.10 5.34
N PRO A 223 32.85 18.66 4.19
CA PRO A 223 31.91 19.11 3.17
C PRO A 223 31.23 17.91 2.50
N CYS A 224 29.90 17.93 2.52
CA CYS A 224 29.08 17.02 1.73
C CYS A 224 28.98 17.55 0.30
N LEU A 225 29.39 16.75 -0.67
CA LEU A 225 29.35 17.10 -2.09
C LEU A 225 27.96 16.84 -2.66
N GLN A 226 27.39 15.68 -2.32
CA GLN A 226 26.12 15.21 -2.85
C GLN A 226 25.48 14.24 -1.88
N TYR A 227 24.15 14.18 -1.89
CA TYR A 227 23.42 13.13 -1.20
C TYR A 227 22.27 12.60 -2.06
N SER A 228 21.91 11.34 -1.85
CA SER A 228 20.69 10.72 -2.36
C SER A 228 19.86 10.16 -1.21
N VAL A 229 18.55 10.26 -1.35
CA VAL A 229 17.58 9.69 -0.40
C VAL A 229 16.61 8.83 -1.19
N LEU A 230 16.52 7.55 -0.83
CA LEU A 230 15.65 6.57 -1.47
C LEU A 230 14.60 6.10 -0.47
N LEU A 231 13.34 6.20 -0.86
CA LEU A 231 12.22 5.63 -0.13
C LEU A 231 12.07 4.17 -0.54
N GLN A 232 12.36 3.24 0.37
CA GLN A 232 12.47 1.82 0.08
C GLN A 232 11.58 0.95 0.96
N THR A 233 11.17 -0.19 0.41
CA THR A 233 10.59 -1.29 1.17
C THR A 233 11.51 -2.48 1.24
N GLU A 234 11.56 -3.10 2.40
CA GLU A 234 12.33 -4.30 2.71
C GLU A 234 11.39 -5.48 2.95
N GLU A 235 11.40 -6.43 2.02
CA GLU A 235 10.69 -7.71 2.13
C GLU A 235 11.65 -8.77 2.69
N SER A 236 11.35 -9.21 3.91
CA SER A 236 12.09 -10.27 4.59
C SER A 236 11.20 -11.50 4.78
N VAL A 237 11.71 -12.67 4.41
CA VAL A 237 11.05 -13.96 4.71
C VAL A 237 11.32 -14.30 6.18
N GLN A 238 10.34 -14.83 6.90
CA GLN A 238 10.49 -15.30 8.28
C GLN A 238 11.44 -16.49 8.35
N GLU A 239 12.21 -16.61 9.44
CA GLU A 239 13.31 -17.57 9.56
C GLU A 239 12.89 -19.02 9.30
N GLU A 240 11.70 -19.40 9.76
CA GLU A 240 11.08 -20.72 9.58
C GLU A 240 10.85 -21.12 8.12
N TYR A 241 10.64 -20.13 7.25
CA TYR A 241 10.32 -20.33 5.83
C TYR A 241 11.47 -19.91 4.91
N ARG A 242 12.65 -19.57 5.45
CA ARG A 242 13.83 -19.22 4.63
C ARG A 242 14.44 -20.47 4.02
N ARG A 243 14.87 -20.34 2.76
CA ARG A 243 15.67 -21.38 2.08
C ARG A 243 17.12 -21.42 2.57
N SER A 244 17.67 -20.27 2.95
CA SER A 244 19.04 -20.13 3.42
C SER A 244 19.12 -19.06 4.51
N ARG A 245 19.97 -19.30 5.53
CA ARG A 245 20.23 -18.31 6.59
C ARG A 245 20.88 -17.02 6.06
N ALA A 246 21.62 -17.11 4.95
CA ALA A 246 22.27 -15.97 4.30
C ALA A 246 21.41 -15.35 3.18
N GLN A 247 20.11 -15.66 3.13
CA GLN A 247 19.23 -15.14 2.10
C GLN A 247 19.08 -13.62 2.23
N PRO A 248 19.35 -12.84 1.16
CA PRO A 248 19.23 -11.39 1.22
C PRO A 248 17.77 -10.95 1.29
N VAL A 249 17.54 -9.83 1.98
CA VAL A 249 16.26 -9.12 2.01
C VAL A 249 15.98 -8.54 0.62
N SER A 250 14.75 -8.66 0.12
CA SER A 250 14.37 -8.00 -1.13
C SER A 250 14.13 -6.51 -0.86
N VAL A 251 14.87 -5.64 -1.53
CA VAL A 251 14.67 -4.19 -1.45
C VAL A 251 13.98 -3.69 -2.70
N THR A 252 13.01 -2.78 -2.57
CA THR A 252 12.35 -2.12 -3.70
C THR A 252 12.26 -0.62 -3.43
N THR A 253 12.75 0.19 -4.36
CA THR A 253 12.69 1.66 -4.31
C THR A 253 11.38 2.16 -4.91
N HIS A 254 10.67 3.03 -4.19
CA HIS A 254 9.40 3.63 -4.60
C HIS A 254 9.56 5.08 -5.07
N ALA A 255 10.47 5.83 -4.46
CA ALA A 255 10.81 7.20 -4.82
C ALA A 255 12.27 7.48 -4.48
N GLN A 256 12.89 8.44 -5.17
CA GLN A 256 14.26 8.86 -4.90
C GLN A 256 14.41 10.37 -5.09
N HIS A 257 15.29 10.97 -4.30
CA HIS A 257 15.72 12.37 -4.39
C HIS A 257 17.23 12.39 -4.45
N HIS A 258 17.77 13.31 -5.22
CA HIS A 258 19.20 13.46 -5.42
C HIS A 258 19.55 14.93 -5.54
N GLU A 259 20.57 15.36 -4.81
CA GLU A 259 20.95 16.76 -4.77
C GLU A 259 22.46 16.93 -4.55
N SER A 260 23.04 17.87 -5.28
CA SER A 260 24.41 18.35 -5.06
C SER A 260 24.38 19.46 -4.02
N CYS A 261 25.10 19.26 -2.92
CA CYS A 261 25.05 20.13 -1.75
C CYS A 261 26.38 20.84 -1.46
N LEU A 262 27.32 20.82 -2.42
CA LEU A 262 28.58 21.57 -2.29
C LEU A 262 28.29 23.06 -2.04
N HIS A 263 28.88 23.61 -0.97
CA HIS A 263 28.68 24.99 -0.49
C HIS A 263 27.25 25.36 -0.07
N SER A 264 26.34 24.39 0.09
CA SER A 264 25.02 24.65 0.65
C SER A 264 25.03 24.55 2.16
N ALA A 265 24.53 25.57 2.86
CA ALA A 265 24.37 25.55 4.31
C ALA A 265 23.24 24.62 4.77
N GLY A 266 22.24 24.38 3.91
CA GLY A 266 21.13 23.49 4.20
C GLY A 266 20.29 23.17 2.98
N THR A 267 19.70 21.99 2.98
CA THR A 267 18.89 21.45 1.86
C THR A 267 17.66 20.74 2.41
N ASN A 268 16.72 20.40 1.53
CA ASN A 268 15.54 19.63 1.89
C ASN A 268 15.14 18.68 0.76
N PHE A 269 14.34 17.68 1.12
CA PHE A 269 13.73 16.79 0.13
C PHE A 269 12.27 16.53 0.47
N SER A 270 11.51 16.13 -0.55
CA SER A 270 10.15 15.61 -0.42
C SER A 270 10.02 14.34 -1.24
N LEU A 271 9.76 13.21 -0.60
CA LEU A 271 9.58 11.91 -1.25
C LEU A 271 8.12 11.46 -1.15
N PRO A 272 7.35 11.42 -2.26
CA PRO A 272 5.97 11.00 -2.23
C PRO A 272 5.84 9.49 -2.02
N ILE A 273 5.00 9.06 -1.08
CA ILE A 273 4.64 7.65 -0.87
C ILE A 273 3.53 7.28 -1.87
N PRO A 274 3.78 6.40 -2.85
CA PRO A 274 2.78 6.11 -3.89
C PRO A 274 1.51 5.49 -3.33
N LEU A 275 0.34 5.93 -3.81
CA LEU A 275 -0.97 5.40 -3.43
C LEU A 275 -1.16 3.91 -3.78
N THR A 276 -0.40 3.42 -4.76
CA THR A 276 -0.39 2.02 -5.21
C THR A 276 0.48 1.11 -4.34
N SER A 277 1.37 1.65 -3.51
CA SER A 277 2.29 0.87 -2.68
C SER A 277 1.58 0.21 -1.49
N CYS A 278 2.08 -0.94 -1.04
CA CYS A 278 1.53 -1.67 0.10
C CYS A 278 2.06 -1.11 1.42
N PRO A 279 1.21 -0.88 2.45
CA PRO A 279 1.68 -0.40 3.74
C PRO A 279 2.56 -1.47 4.42
N GLY A 280 3.28 -1.08 5.47
CA GLY A 280 4.07 -2.04 6.24
C GLY A 280 3.19 -3.13 6.86
N PHE A 281 3.58 -4.39 6.72
CA PHE A 281 2.83 -5.51 7.31
C PHE A 281 3.74 -6.66 7.71
N SER A 282 3.20 -7.56 8.54
CA SER A 282 3.86 -8.82 8.89
C SER A 282 2.85 -9.95 8.86
N THR A 283 3.18 -11.01 8.12
CA THR A 283 2.50 -12.31 8.18
C THR A 283 3.43 -13.34 8.83
N ASN A 284 2.94 -14.56 8.95
CA ASN A 284 3.73 -15.72 9.37
C ASN A 284 4.86 -16.06 8.38
N ILE A 285 4.79 -15.62 7.12
CA ILE A 285 5.76 -16.00 6.09
C ILE A 285 6.69 -14.84 5.72
N VAL A 286 6.18 -13.61 5.65
CA VAL A 286 6.97 -12.44 5.26
C VAL A 286 6.68 -11.23 6.12
N SER A 287 7.66 -10.34 6.24
CA SER A 287 7.48 -8.98 6.75
C SER A 287 7.94 -7.96 5.72
N LEU A 288 7.10 -6.97 5.48
CA LEU A 288 7.38 -5.80 4.67
C LEU A 288 7.57 -4.59 5.59
N LYS A 289 8.78 -4.01 5.59
CA LYS A 289 9.13 -2.79 6.34
C LYS A 289 9.48 -1.66 5.39
N TRP A 290 9.36 -0.41 5.86
CA TRP A 290 9.72 0.77 5.09
C TRP A 290 10.95 1.45 5.71
N ARG A 291 11.84 1.98 4.87
CA ARG A 291 13.01 2.76 5.29
C ARG A 291 13.32 3.88 4.32
N LEU A 292 14.00 4.90 4.84
CA LEU A 292 14.74 5.86 4.05
C LEU A 292 16.19 5.41 4.00
N HIS A 293 16.70 5.19 2.80
CA HIS A 293 18.11 4.93 2.54
C HIS A 293 18.78 6.21 2.12
N PHE A 294 19.81 6.60 2.85
CA PHE A 294 20.63 7.75 2.54
C PHE A 294 21.97 7.27 2.01
N GLU A 295 22.44 7.89 0.95
CA GLU A 295 23.82 7.74 0.47
C GLU A 295 24.43 9.13 0.38
N PHE A 296 25.63 9.28 0.94
CA PHE A 296 26.35 10.54 0.97
C PHE A 296 27.66 10.40 0.22
N VAL A 297 28.02 11.46 -0.48
CA VAL A 297 29.34 11.64 -1.10
C VAL A 297 30.00 12.83 -0.41
N THR A 298 31.11 12.58 0.27
CA THR A 298 31.85 13.59 1.05
C THR A 298 33.24 13.78 0.48
N SER A 299 33.80 14.99 0.60
CA SER A 299 35.18 15.25 0.19
C SER A 299 36.18 14.62 1.17
N ARG A 300 37.35 14.22 0.67
CA ARG A 300 38.50 13.86 1.51
C ARG A 300 39.31 15.05 1.97
N GLU A 301 39.41 16.04 1.11
CA GLU A 301 40.14 17.28 1.38
C GLU A 301 39.15 18.41 1.64
N PRO A 302 39.48 19.37 2.53
CA PRO A 302 38.68 20.58 2.67
C PRO A 302 38.65 21.29 1.32
N VAL A 303 37.46 21.44 0.74
CA VAL A 303 37.28 22.18 -0.51
C VAL A 303 37.53 23.64 -0.17
N GLU A 304 38.64 24.21 -0.68
CA GLU A 304 38.96 25.62 -0.44
C GLU A 304 37.82 26.50 -0.94
N ALA A 305 37.43 27.48 -0.11
CA ALA A 305 36.44 28.46 -0.50
C ALA A 305 36.94 29.21 -1.74
N PRO A 306 36.05 29.48 -2.72
CA PRO A 306 36.45 30.16 -3.93
C PRO A 306 37.04 31.56 -3.60
N THR A 307 38.37 31.71 -3.70
CA THR A 307 39.02 33.01 -3.48
C THR A 307 38.79 33.90 -4.70
N VAL A 308 38.11 35.03 -4.51
CA VAL A 308 38.05 36.09 -5.54
C VAL A 308 39.40 36.80 -5.55
N PRO A 309 40.19 36.76 -6.64
CA PRO A 309 41.38 37.58 -6.73
C PRO A 309 40.96 39.06 -6.77
N GLU A 310 41.46 39.89 -5.86
CA GLU A 310 41.08 41.31 -5.73
C GLU A 310 41.45 42.19 -6.95
N ASN A 311 42.13 41.64 -7.95
CA ASN A 311 42.58 42.36 -9.14
C ASN A 311 42.39 41.53 -10.42
N GLN A 312 41.32 41.78 -11.18
CA GLN A 312 41.37 41.85 -12.66
C GLN A 312 40.02 42.18 -13.32
N SER A 313 40.11 42.98 -14.38
CA SER A 313 39.05 43.49 -15.26
C SER A 313 38.47 42.46 -16.23
N GLU A 314 38.64 41.16 -15.97
CA GLU A 314 38.21 40.07 -16.86
C GLU A 314 37.05 39.29 -16.25
N ILE A 315 36.14 38.83 -17.11
CA ILE A 315 35.01 37.98 -16.74
C ILE A 315 35.58 36.63 -16.26
N ILE A 316 35.70 36.47 -14.94
CA ILE A 316 36.14 35.20 -14.32
C ILE A 316 35.05 34.16 -14.57
N THR A 317 35.35 33.18 -15.42
CA THR A 317 34.50 31.98 -15.56
C THR A 317 34.89 31.02 -14.45
N TRP A 318 34.05 30.92 -13.42
CA TRP A 318 34.23 29.94 -12.35
C TRP A 318 34.22 28.53 -12.94
N THR A 319 35.32 27.80 -12.75
CA THR A 319 35.42 26.39 -13.11
C THR A 319 35.51 25.58 -11.82
N GLY A 320 34.73 24.49 -11.75
CA GLY A 320 34.83 23.55 -10.62
C GLY A 320 36.18 22.84 -10.63
N ALA A 321 36.60 22.31 -9.48
CA ALA A 321 37.80 21.48 -9.40
C ALA A 321 37.70 20.29 -10.37
N GLY A 322 38.74 20.07 -11.18
CA GLY A 322 38.72 19.04 -12.23
C GLY A 322 38.68 17.60 -11.70
N GLN A 323 39.20 17.37 -10.49
CA GLN A 323 39.12 16.10 -9.76
C GLN A 323 39.05 16.40 -8.26
N ILE A 324 38.16 15.70 -7.54
CA ILE A 324 38.02 15.78 -6.08
C ILE A 324 38.05 14.34 -5.56
N GLU A 325 38.87 14.07 -4.55
CA GLU A 325 38.83 12.78 -3.85
C GLU A 325 37.59 12.69 -2.96
N VAL A 326 36.85 11.59 -3.07
CA VAL A 326 35.56 11.41 -2.38
C VAL A 326 35.53 10.14 -1.54
N ASP A 327 34.72 10.18 -0.48
CA ASP A 327 34.26 8.98 0.23
C ASP A 327 32.75 8.91 0.25
N THR A 328 32.25 7.68 0.14
CA THR A 328 30.84 7.36 0.16
C THR A 328 30.48 6.55 1.38
N PHE A 329 29.36 6.88 2.02
CA PHE A 329 28.79 6.05 3.08
C PHE A 329 27.27 6.10 3.02
N SER A 330 26.63 5.10 3.62
CA SER A 330 25.17 4.97 3.64
C SER A 330 24.62 4.96 5.06
N TRP A 331 23.39 5.42 5.20
CA TRP A 331 22.66 5.40 6.46
C TRP A 331 21.19 5.02 6.23
N ASP A 332 20.60 4.29 7.17
CA ASP A 332 19.21 3.84 7.08
C ASP A 332 18.38 4.36 8.24
N LEU A 333 17.23 4.96 7.92
CA LEU A 333 16.23 5.37 8.89
C LEU A 333 14.94 4.58 8.68
N PRO A 334 14.56 3.67 9.59
CA PRO A 334 13.29 2.96 9.49
C PRO A 334 12.11 3.93 9.71
N ILE A 335 11.07 3.78 8.89
CA ILE A 335 9.82 4.51 9.01
C ILE A 335 8.64 3.54 8.98
N LYS A 336 7.49 3.96 9.50
CA LYS A 336 6.24 3.19 9.43
C LYS A 336 5.32 3.83 8.41
N VAL A 337 4.80 3.04 7.49
CA VAL A 337 3.80 3.48 6.52
C VAL A 337 2.50 2.71 6.75
N LEU A 338 1.44 3.44 7.06
CA LEU A 338 0.09 2.96 7.35
C LEU A 338 -0.78 3.03 6.08
N PRO A 339 -1.87 2.23 6.01
CA PRO A 339 -2.84 2.37 4.94
C PRO A 339 -3.49 3.76 4.93
N THR A 340 -4.12 4.08 3.81
CA THR A 340 -4.96 5.27 3.64
C THR A 340 -6.43 4.89 3.60
N ASN A 341 -7.32 5.87 3.50
CA ASN A 341 -8.74 5.62 3.30
C ASN A 341 -8.93 4.82 1.98
N PRO A 342 -9.55 3.63 2.00
CA PRO A 342 -9.81 2.83 0.79
C PRO A 342 -10.57 3.59 -0.31
N LEU A 343 -11.41 4.57 0.02
CA LEU A 343 -12.06 5.44 -0.97
C LEU A 343 -11.03 6.26 -1.76
N LEU A 344 -10.04 6.85 -1.07
CA LEU A 344 -8.96 7.62 -1.72
C LEU A 344 -8.09 6.72 -2.59
N ALA A 345 -7.75 5.52 -2.09
CA ALA A 345 -6.99 4.55 -2.85
C ALA A 345 -7.75 4.01 -4.08
N SER A 346 -9.08 3.99 -4.04
CA SER A 346 -9.92 3.54 -5.15
C SER A 346 -9.90 4.49 -6.35
N TYR A 347 -9.80 5.81 -6.13
CA TYR A 347 -9.76 6.80 -7.22
C TYR A 347 -8.56 6.66 -8.15
N VAL A 348 -7.45 6.13 -7.65
CA VAL A 348 -6.20 5.95 -8.41
C VAL A 348 -5.92 4.49 -8.74
N SER A 349 -6.87 3.59 -8.42
CA SER A 349 -6.73 2.17 -8.71
C SER A 349 -6.86 1.93 -10.22
N PRO A 350 -5.94 1.19 -10.85
CA PRO A 350 -6.09 0.80 -12.26
C PRO A 350 -7.18 -0.26 -12.46
N VAL A 351 -7.75 -0.79 -11.37
CA VAL A 351 -8.77 -1.83 -11.42
C VAL A 351 -10.15 -1.21 -11.64
N LEU A 352 -10.85 -1.66 -12.68
CA LEU A 352 -12.22 -1.23 -12.93
C LEU A 352 -13.15 -1.71 -11.82
N SER A 353 -14.08 -0.87 -11.40
CA SER A 353 -15.12 -1.26 -10.44
C SER A 353 -16.22 -2.10 -11.07
N SER A 354 -16.34 -2.07 -12.40
CA SER A 354 -17.37 -2.77 -13.17
C SER A 354 -16.74 -3.72 -14.19
N HIS A 355 -17.18 -4.97 -14.19
CA HIS A 355 -16.78 -5.98 -15.18
C HIS A 355 -18.02 -6.68 -15.72
N SER A 356 -17.98 -7.12 -16.99
CA SER A 356 -19.09 -7.86 -17.59
C SER A 356 -18.62 -9.06 -18.41
N ILE A 357 -19.53 -10.01 -18.58
CA ILE A 357 -19.38 -11.19 -19.44
C ILE A 357 -20.73 -11.54 -20.07
N CYS A 358 -20.72 -12.09 -21.28
CA CYS A 358 -21.93 -12.61 -21.94
C CYS A 358 -21.91 -14.14 -21.95
N ILE A 359 -22.99 -14.76 -21.49
CA ILE A 359 -23.15 -16.22 -21.34
C ILE A 359 -24.29 -16.81 -22.19
#